data_AF-A0A3M1PKD3-F1
#
_entry.id   AF-A0A3M1PKD3-F1
#
_cell.length_a   1.000
_cell.length_b   1.000
_cell.length_c   1.000
_cell.angle_alpha   90.00
_cell.angle_beta   90.00
_cell.angle_gamma   90.00
#
_symmetry.space_group_name_H-M   'P 1'
#
loop_
_entity.id
_entity.type
_entity.pdbx_description
1 polymer ?
#
loop_
_entity_poly.entity_id
_entity_poly.type
_entity_poly.pdbx_seq_one_letter_code
_entity_poly.pdbx_strand_id
1 'polypeptide(L)'
;YQRLLSLGETLLTQMESYYDKYYGRSLVTSDLPADADPNARLAARLKSLLDTALKVAEEFFAIAPKGSLTDRCRRLEQAGWERIFREDLNLEALSPAERGLADRIAEEADLRIWHMRLVENFVSVTGRYVIEKPTAERFAETLLLLRNMVNRLKGEAPTPPLRLGPRRVVMTVGTPLSVSDRAEQYRANRREAVSQLTQDLQAAMEGLIR
;
A
#
# COMPACT_ATOMS: atom_id res chain seq x y z
N TYR A 1 -19.53 1.04 -15.76
CA TYR A 1 -18.26 0.30 -15.90
C TYR A 1 -17.25 1.03 -16.78
N GLN A 2 -17.50 1.22 -18.08
CA GLN A 2 -16.54 1.86 -19.01
C GLN A 2 -15.98 3.21 -18.52
N ARG A 3 -16.82 4.11 -17.99
CA ARG A 3 -16.35 5.39 -17.41
C ARG A 3 -15.31 5.23 -16.31
N LEU A 4 -15.44 4.20 -15.46
CA LEU A 4 -14.47 3.92 -14.40
C LEU A 4 -13.16 3.42 -14.98
N LEU A 5 -13.23 2.55 -16.00
CA LEU A 5 -12.06 2.05 -16.71
C LEU A 5 -11.30 3.21 -17.38
N SER A 6 -11.99 4.06 -18.13
CA SER A 6 -11.40 5.22 -18.82
C SER A 6 -10.76 6.20 -17.83
N LEU A 7 -11.38 6.41 -16.66
CA LEU A 7 -10.79 7.23 -15.59
C LEU A 7 -9.50 6.60 -15.06
N GLY A 8 -9.52 5.29 -14.79
CA GLY A 8 -8.34 4.53 -14.36
C GLY A 8 -7.21 4.61 -15.39
N GLU A 9 -7.50 4.41 -16.68
CA GLU A 9 -6.53 4.52 -17.77
C GLU A 9 -5.91 5.92 -17.86
N THR A 10 -6.73 6.96 -17.71
CA THR A 10 -6.26 8.36 -17.77
C THR A 10 -5.29 8.65 -16.63
N LEU A 11 -5.66 8.30 -15.40
CA LEU A 11 -4.81 8.49 -14.22
C LEU A 11 -3.52 7.66 -14.32
N LEU A 12 -3.63 6.41 -14.77
CA LEU A 12 -2.48 5.53 -14.93
C LEU A 12 -1.48 6.08 -15.94
N THR A 13 -1.97 6.55 -17.09
CA THR A 13 -1.14 7.19 -18.14
C THR A 13 -0.43 8.44 -17.63
N GLN A 14 -1.14 9.27 -16.86
CA GLN A 14 -0.56 10.48 -16.27
C GLN A 14 0.56 10.14 -15.29
N MET A 15 0.36 9.13 -14.44
CA MET A 15 1.35 8.68 -13.47
C MET A 15 2.55 8.00 -14.13
N GLU A 16 2.32 7.16 -15.13
CA GLU A 16 3.38 6.54 -15.93
C GLU A 16 4.27 7.60 -16.58
N SER A 17 3.65 8.60 -17.23
CA SER A 17 4.37 9.72 -17.85
C SER A 17 5.17 10.53 -16.83
N TYR A 18 4.65 10.68 -15.61
CA TYR A 18 5.37 11.37 -14.52
C TYR A 18 6.64 10.59 -14.10
N TYR A 19 6.54 9.28 -13.87
CA TYR A 19 7.71 8.48 -13.50
C TYR A 19 8.73 8.32 -14.63
N ASP A 20 8.26 8.21 -15.88
CA ASP A 20 9.15 8.17 -17.04
C ASP A 20 9.93 9.49 -17.17
N LYS A 21 9.23 10.63 -17.18
CA LYS A 21 9.83 11.94 -17.41
C LYS A 21 10.75 12.41 -16.27
N TYR A 22 10.35 12.21 -15.02
CA TYR A 22 11.06 12.81 -13.87
C TYR A 22 11.96 11.83 -13.12
N TYR A 23 11.80 10.52 -13.32
CA TYR A 23 12.62 9.48 -12.67
C TYR A 23 13.35 8.58 -13.68
N GLY A 24 13.18 8.79 -14.99
CA GLY A 24 13.82 7.99 -16.03
C GLY A 24 13.36 6.53 -16.00
N ARG A 25 12.15 6.25 -15.50
CA ARG A 25 11.64 4.89 -15.35
C ARG A 25 10.69 4.55 -16.49
N SER A 26 11.22 3.92 -17.52
CA SER A 26 10.39 3.35 -18.57
C SER A 26 9.60 2.17 -18.01
N LEU A 27 8.29 2.34 -17.92
CA LEU A 27 7.38 1.31 -17.42
C LEU A 27 7.10 0.31 -18.55
N VAL A 28 7.88 -0.77 -18.59
CA VAL A 28 7.67 -1.82 -19.58
C VAL A 28 6.50 -2.71 -19.13
N THR A 29 5.51 -2.87 -20.01
CA THR A 29 4.46 -3.88 -19.88
C THR A 29 4.81 -5.08 -20.76
N SER A 30 5.86 -5.81 -20.39
CA SER A 30 6.54 -6.74 -21.30
C SER A 30 5.80 -8.06 -21.57
N ASP A 31 4.87 -8.47 -20.70
CA ASP A 31 4.49 -9.89 -20.63
C ASP A 31 3.04 -10.18 -21.04
N LEU A 32 2.30 -9.19 -21.56
CA LEU A 32 0.92 -9.42 -21.97
C LEU A 32 0.80 -9.73 -23.47
N PRO A 33 0.05 -10.78 -23.83
CA PRO A 33 -0.36 -11.01 -25.21
C PRO A 33 -1.06 -9.79 -25.82
N ALA A 34 -0.87 -9.55 -27.13
CA ALA A 34 -1.45 -8.40 -27.83
C ALA A 34 -2.99 -8.39 -27.76
N ASP A 35 -3.60 -9.56 -27.63
CA ASP A 35 -5.03 -9.83 -27.49
C ASP A 35 -5.53 -9.87 -26.04
N ALA A 36 -4.67 -9.57 -25.06
CA ALA A 36 -5.07 -9.55 -23.66
C ALA A 36 -6.25 -8.59 -23.40
N ASP A 37 -7.24 -9.08 -22.65
CA ASP A 37 -8.41 -8.32 -22.20
C ASP A 37 -8.00 -6.96 -21.59
N PRO A 38 -8.74 -5.86 -21.88
CA PRO A 38 -8.42 -4.53 -21.36
C PRO A 38 -8.18 -4.46 -19.84
N ASN A 39 -8.88 -5.26 -19.05
CA ASN A 39 -8.70 -5.26 -17.59
C ASN A 39 -7.40 -5.95 -17.17
N ALA A 40 -7.00 -7.01 -17.88
CA ALA A 40 -5.70 -7.64 -17.67
C ALA A 40 -4.56 -6.67 -18.02
N ARG A 41 -4.73 -5.90 -19.10
CA ARG A 41 -3.79 -4.83 -19.49
C ARG A 41 -3.69 -3.73 -18.45
N LEU A 42 -4.83 -3.23 -17.96
CA LEU A 42 -4.86 -2.24 -16.90
C LEU A 42 -4.20 -2.76 -15.62
N ALA A 43 -4.48 -4.01 -15.23
CA ALA A 43 -3.87 -4.64 -14.05
C ALA A 43 -2.35 -4.73 -14.15
N ALA A 44 -1.82 -5.15 -15.31
CA ALA A 44 -0.38 -5.25 -15.49
C ALA A 44 0.31 -3.88 -15.50
N ARG A 45 -0.29 -2.88 -16.15
CA ARG A 45 0.18 -1.49 -16.11
C ARG A 45 0.20 -0.95 -14.68
N LEU A 46 -0.89 -1.14 -13.93
CA LEU A 46 -0.96 -0.75 -12.53
C LEU A 46 0.14 -1.44 -11.72
N LYS A 47 0.31 -2.76 -11.87
CA LYS A 47 1.38 -3.50 -11.18
C LYS A 47 2.77 -2.94 -11.50
N SER A 48 3.05 -2.63 -12.77
CA SER A 48 4.32 -2.04 -13.21
C SER A 48 4.53 -0.65 -12.59
N LEU A 49 3.49 0.18 -12.54
CA LEU A 49 3.52 1.48 -11.87
C LEU A 49 3.80 1.35 -10.38
N LEU A 50 3.10 0.46 -9.68
CA LEU A 50 3.27 0.26 -8.24
C LEU A 50 4.69 -0.23 -7.91
N ASP A 51 5.21 -1.18 -8.69
CA ASP A 51 6.58 -1.66 -8.54
C ASP A 51 7.61 -0.54 -8.77
N THR A 52 7.40 0.28 -9.79
CA THR A 52 8.27 1.42 -10.13
C THR A 52 8.24 2.48 -9.03
N ALA A 53 7.07 2.84 -8.52
CA ALA A 53 6.91 3.78 -7.42
C ALA A 53 7.66 3.30 -6.15
N LEU A 54 7.55 2.01 -5.82
CA LEU A 54 8.31 1.45 -4.69
C LEU A 54 9.82 1.52 -4.92
N LYS A 55 10.31 1.15 -6.11
CA LYS A 55 11.75 1.21 -6.44
C LYS A 55 12.32 2.61 -6.25
N VAL A 56 11.57 3.64 -6.64
CA VAL A 56 11.98 5.04 -6.45
C VAL A 56 12.17 5.38 -4.97
N ALA A 57 11.28 4.91 -4.10
CA ALA A 57 11.43 5.09 -2.66
C ALA A 57 12.58 4.23 -2.10
N GLU A 58 12.64 2.97 -2.50
CA GLU A 58 13.65 1.99 -2.05
C GLU A 58 15.07 2.43 -2.34
N GLU A 59 15.32 3.02 -3.51
CA GLU A 59 16.63 3.58 -3.85
C GLU A 59 17.01 4.74 -2.94
N PHE A 60 16.08 5.66 -2.65
CA PHE A 60 16.31 6.75 -1.70
C PHE A 60 16.56 6.24 -0.27
N PHE A 61 15.84 5.19 0.15
CA PHE A 61 16.02 4.60 1.46
C PHE A 61 17.16 3.56 1.52
N ALA A 62 17.79 3.23 0.40
CA ALA A 62 18.77 2.15 0.25
C ALA A 62 18.26 0.78 0.75
N ILE A 63 16.99 0.47 0.47
CA ILE A 63 16.33 -0.77 0.89
C ILE A 63 16.24 -1.72 -0.30
N ALA A 64 16.64 -2.98 -0.10
CA ALA A 64 16.48 -4.00 -1.14
C ALA A 64 14.99 -4.37 -1.36
N PRO A 65 14.51 -4.43 -2.63
CA PRO A 65 13.14 -4.79 -2.98
C PRO A 65 12.90 -6.28 -2.70
N LYS A 66 12.36 -6.61 -1.53
CA LYS A 66 12.14 -7.99 -1.09
C LYS A 66 10.75 -8.17 -0.50
N GLY A 67 10.07 -9.22 -0.96
CA GLY A 67 8.75 -9.61 -0.48
C GLY A 67 7.62 -9.10 -1.38
N SER A 68 6.39 -9.18 -0.86
CA SER A 68 5.21 -8.63 -1.53
C SER A 68 5.23 -7.10 -1.55
N LEU A 69 4.34 -6.46 -2.33
CA LEU A 69 4.17 -5.00 -2.28
C LEU A 69 3.89 -4.52 -0.85
N THR A 70 3.06 -5.26 -0.10
CA THR A 70 2.75 -4.93 1.30
C THR A 70 3.98 -5.02 2.20
N ASP A 71 4.83 -6.04 2.04
CA ASP A 71 6.06 -6.17 2.84
C ASP A 71 7.04 -5.04 2.55
N ARG A 72 7.17 -4.66 1.27
CA ARG A 72 8.01 -3.54 0.84
C ARG A 72 7.48 -2.22 1.38
N CYS A 73 6.16 -1.97 1.34
CA CYS A 73 5.53 -0.80 1.96
C CYS A 73 5.87 -0.69 3.44
N ARG A 74 5.70 -1.77 4.22
CA ARG A 74 6.01 -1.79 5.66
C ARG A 74 7.49 -1.48 5.95
N ARG A 75 8.42 -2.04 5.16
CA ARG A 75 9.85 -1.76 5.34
C ARG A 75 10.21 -0.32 5.04
N LEU A 76 9.61 0.26 4.00
CA LEU A 76 9.77 1.68 3.67
C LEU A 76 9.15 2.60 4.72
N GLU A 77 7.98 2.24 5.25
CA GLU A 77 7.35 2.98 6.34
C GLU A 77 8.26 3.02 7.57
N GLN A 78 8.78 1.88 7.98
CA GLN A 78 9.72 1.77 9.09
C GLN A 78 10.97 2.64 8.87
N ALA A 79 11.62 2.54 7.71
CA ALA A 79 12.81 3.34 7.41
C ALA A 79 12.51 4.85 7.33
N GLY A 80 11.29 5.19 6.90
CA GLY A 80 10.78 6.55 6.95
C GLY A 80 10.67 7.07 8.38
N TRP A 81 10.03 6.30 9.26
CA TRP A 81 9.88 6.65 10.67
C TRP A 81 11.22 6.78 11.40
N GLU A 82 12.18 5.89 11.12
CA GLU A 82 13.53 5.99 11.67
C GLU A 82 14.21 7.32 11.34
N ARG A 83 13.98 7.87 10.14
CA ARG A 83 14.53 9.17 9.71
C ARG A 83 13.75 10.37 10.21
N ILE A 84 12.45 10.22 10.47
CA ILE A 84 11.56 11.30 10.90
C ILE A 84 11.62 11.48 12.42
N PHE A 85 11.50 10.39 13.18
CA PHE A 85 11.40 10.45 14.64
C PHE A 85 12.75 10.38 15.36
N ARG A 86 13.82 9.93 14.67
CA ARG A 86 15.22 10.00 15.12
C ARG A 86 15.46 9.59 16.56
N GLU A 87 14.96 8.41 16.95
CA GLU A 87 15.20 7.83 18.28
C GLU A 87 16.69 7.60 18.59
N ASP A 88 17.55 7.62 17.56
CA ASP A 88 19.00 7.54 17.66
C ASP A 88 19.67 8.83 18.18
N LEU A 89 18.97 9.97 18.20
CA LEU A 89 19.51 11.26 18.61
C LEU A 89 18.94 11.74 19.95
N ASN A 90 19.79 12.37 20.76
CA ASN A 90 19.33 13.20 21.87
C ASN A 90 19.07 14.63 21.36
N LEU A 91 17.83 14.89 20.90
CA LEU A 91 17.45 16.16 20.26
C LEU A 91 17.65 17.39 21.16
N GLU A 92 17.57 17.25 22.48
CA GLU A 92 17.75 18.36 23.44
C GLU A 92 19.21 18.77 23.61
N ALA A 93 20.14 17.85 23.30
CA ALA A 93 21.58 18.09 23.41
C ALA A 93 22.20 18.63 22.10
N LEU A 94 21.45 18.66 20.99
CA LEU A 94 21.96 19.12 19.70
C LEU A 94 22.04 20.65 19.65
N SER A 95 23.09 21.15 18.99
CA SER A 95 23.11 22.55 18.61
C SER A 95 22.00 22.87 17.59
N PRO A 96 21.59 24.14 17.45
CA PRO A 96 20.57 24.52 16.47
C PRO A 96 20.91 24.12 15.03
N ALA A 97 22.20 24.12 14.67
CA ALA A 97 22.65 23.73 13.34
C ALA A 97 22.51 22.22 13.10
N GLU A 98 22.91 21.39 14.06
CA GLU A 98 22.77 19.93 13.97
C GLU A 98 21.31 19.50 13.94
N ARG A 99 20.47 20.13 14.76
CA ARG A 99 19.02 19.92 14.72
C ARG A 99 18.45 20.29 13.35
N GLY A 100 18.88 21.43 12.79
CA GLY A 100 18.47 21.81 11.43
C GLY A 100 18.84 20.77 10.37
N LEU A 101 20.01 20.13 10.46
CA LEU A 101 20.38 19.03 9.56
C LEU A 101 19.51 17.77 9.78
N ALA A 102 19.17 17.45 11.03
CA ALA A 102 18.26 16.33 11.32
C ALA A 102 16.86 16.59 10.76
N ASP A 103 16.34 17.82 10.92
CA ASP A 103 15.05 18.23 10.39
C ASP A 103 15.02 18.13 8.85
N ARG A 104 16.12 18.47 8.16
CA ARG A 104 16.22 18.31 6.69
C ARG A 104 16.10 16.86 6.24
N ILE A 105 16.73 15.93 6.96
CA ILE A 105 16.61 14.50 6.67
C ILE A 105 15.17 14.02 6.90
N ALA A 106 14.50 14.52 7.95
CA ALA A 106 13.10 14.20 8.20
C ALA A 106 12.18 14.73 7.09
N GLU A 107 12.39 15.98 6.64
CA GLU A 107 11.65 16.59 5.51
C GLU A 107 11.85 15.79 4.22
N GLU A 108 13.09 15.41 3.89
CA GLU A 108 13.37 14.59 2.71
C GLU A 108 12.70 13.21 2.80
N ALA A 109 12.72 12.58 3.98
CA ALA A 109 12.08 11.29 4.20
C ALA A 109 10.55 11.38 4.07
N ASP A 110 9.92 12.37 4.71
CA ASP A 110 8.47 12.59 4.62
C ASP A 110 8.02 12.82 3.17
N LEU A 111 8.78 13.65 2.45
CA LEU A 111 8.56 13.83 1.02
C LEU A 111 8.65 12.48 0.31
N ARG A 112 9.74 11.72 0.45
CA ARG A 112 9.99 10.47 -0.33
C ARG A 112 9.04 9.32 0.00
N ILE A 113 8.48 9.26 1.21
CA ILE A 113 7.48 8.27 1.62
C ILE A 113 6.21 8.34 0.75
N TRP A 114 5.92 9.47 0.11
CA TRP A 114 4.71 9.63 -0.71
C TRP A 114 4.57 8.55 -1.80
N HIS A 115 5.68 8.12 -2.40
CA HIS A 115 5.73 7.08 -3.42
C HIS A 115 5.23 5.73 -2.88
N MET A 116 5.61 5.39 -1.66
CA MET A 116 5.15 4.17 -0.99
C MET A 116 3.66 4.26 -0.64
N ARG A 117 3.26 5.41 -0.11
CA ARG A 117 1.86 5.65 0.29
C ARG A 117 0.90 5.72 -0.90
N LEU A 118 1.39 6.06 -2.10
CA LEU A 118 0.65 5.87 -3.34
C LEU A 118 0.32 4.39 -3.53
N VAL A 119 1.30 3.52 -3.29
CA VAL A 119 1.18 2.08 -3.51
C VAL A 119 0.23 1.42 -2.53
N GLU A 120 0.28 1.80 -1.25
CA GLU A 120 -0.62 1.27 -0.20
C GLU A 120 -2.11 1.36 -0.58
N ASN A 121 -2.53 2.45 -1.23
CA ASN A 121 -3.92 2.63 -1.65
C ASN A 121 -4.37 1.64 -2.73
N PHE A 122 -3.45 1.04 -3.46
CA PHE A 122 -3.75 0.18 -4.62
C PHE A 122 -3.27 -1.26 -4.47
N VAL A 123 -2.60 -1.62 -3.36
CA VAL A 123 -2.11 -2.98 -3.10
C VAL A 123 -3.22 -4.04 -3.22
N SER A 124 -4.45 -3.71 -2.82
CA SER A 124 -5.59 -4.63 -2.86
C SER A 124 -6.42 -4.54 -4.15
N VAL A 125 -6.09 -3.63 -5.08
CA VAL A 125 -6.88 -3.42 -6.29
C VAL A 125 -6.49 -4.45 -7.34
N THR A 126 -7.40 -5.38 -7.63
CA THR A 126 -7.27 -6.28 -8.77
C THR A 126 -7.96 -5.65 -9.98
N GLY A 127 -7.36 -5.73 -11.17
CA GLY A 127 -7.97 -5.14 -12.38
C GLY A 127 -9.31 -5.75 -12.76
N ARG A 128 -9.67 -6.90 -12.18
CA ARG A 128 -10.96 -7.59 -12.38
C ARG A 128 -11.94 -7.42 -11.22
N TYR A 129 -11.56 -6.71 -10.15
CA TYR A 129 -12.36 -6.60 -8.93
C TYR A 129 -13.83 -6.23 -9.19
N VAL A 130 -14.05 -5.19 -9.99
CA VAL A 130 -15.41 -4.70 -10.26
C VAL A 130 -16.16 -5.60 -11.25
N ILE A 131 -15.51 -6.11 -12.30
CA ILE A 131 -16.19 -6.89 -13.34
C ILE A 131 -16.57 -8.30 -12.89
N GLU A 132 -15.81 -8.89 -11.95
CA GLU A 132 -16.13 -10.21 -11.39
C GLU A 132 -17.47 -10.21 -10.63
N LYS A 133 -17.83 -9.10 -9.97
CA LYS A 133 -19.10 -8.95 -9.26
C LYS A 133 -19.54 -7.48 -9.26
N PRO A 134 -20.20 -7.01 -10.34
CA PRO A 134 -20.49 -5.59 -10.57
C PRO A 134 -21.62 -5.10 -9.65
N THR A 135 -21.27 -4.84 -8.41
CA THR A 135 -22.15 -4.35 -7.33
C THR A 135 -21.86 -2.88 -7.05
N ALA A 136 -22.87 -2.16 -6.55
CA ALA A 136 -22.73 -0.74 -6.23
C ALA A 136 -21.57 -0.51 -5.24
N GLU A 137 -21.38 -1.43 -4.30
CA GLU A 137 -20.31 -1.45 -3.30
C GLU A 137 -18.92 -1.51 -3.94
N ARG A 138 -18.69 -2.45 -4.87
CA ARG A 138 -17.37 -2.56 -5.54
C ARG A 138 -17.05 -1.34 -6.41
N PHE A 139 -18.07 -0.76 -7.07
CA PHE A 139 -17.90 0.50 -7.79
C PHE A 139 -17.55 1.65 -6.84
N ALA A 140 -18.27 1.75 -5.72
CA ALA A 140 -18.06 2.74 -4.69
C ALA A 140 -16.65 2.68 -4.09
N GLU A 141 -16.19 1.49 -3.69
CA GLU A 141 -14.86 1.28 -3.14
C GLU A 141 -13.77 1.70 -4.14
N THR A 142 -13.88 1.25 -5.38
CA THR A 142 -12.90 1.61 -6.43
C THR A 142 -12.89 3.12 -6.68
N LEU A 143 -14.05 3.75 -6.72
CA LEU A 143 -14.16 5.21 -6.92
C LEU A 143 -13.57 6.00 -5.74
N LEU A 144 -13.75 5.52 -4.50
CA LEU A 144 -13.16 6.15 -3.32
C LEU A 144 -11.63 6.06 -3.35
N LEU A 145 -11.06 4.93 -3.79
CA LEU A 145 -9.62 4.80 -3.97
C LEU A 145 -9.08 5.77 -5.03
N LEU A 146 -9.75 5.87 -6.18
CA LEU A 146 -9.37 6.84 -7.23
C LEU A 146 -9.49 8.29 -6.75
N ARG A 147 -10.54 8.63 -6.01
CA ARG A 147 -10.69 9.96 -5.41
C ARG A 147 -9.54 10.26 -4.45
N ASN A 148 -9.18 9.33 -3.58
CA ASN A 148 -8.07 9.51 -2.63
C ASN A 148 -6.75 9.75 -3.36
N MET A 149 -6.52 9.02 -4.46
CA MET A 149 -5.36 9.24 -5.33
C MET A 149 -5.35 10.66 -5.91
N VAL A 150 -6.47 11.10 -6.51
CA VAL A 150 -6.58 12.44 -7.09
C VAL A 150 -6.35 13.53 -6.05
N ASN A 151 -6.98 13.42 -4.88
CA ASN A 151 -6.80 14.38 -3.79
C ASN A 151 -5.33 14.46 -3.37
N ARG A 152 -4.65 13.31 -3.27
CA ARG A 152 -3.23 13.26 -2.96
C ARG A 152 -2.37 13.94 -4.02
N LEU A 153 -2.66 13.70 -5.31
CA LEU A 153 -1.93 14.34 -6.42
C LEU A 153 -2.12 15.86 -6.44
N LYS A 154 -3.26 16.36 -5.94
CA LYS A 154 -3.52 17.78 -5.75
C LYS A 154 -2.83 18.38 -4.52
N GLY A 155 -2.13 17.56 -3.72
CA GLY A 155 -1.54 17.99 -2.44
C GLY A 155 -2.58 18.26 -1.36
N GLU A 156 -3.80 17.75 -1.49
CA GLU A 156 -4.83 17.90 -0.47
C GLU A 156 -4.53 16.98 0.72
N ALA A 157 -4.84 17.48 1.93
CA ALA A 157 -4.76 16.68 3.13
C ALA A 157 -5.67 15.44 3.04
N PRO A 158 -5.34 14.32 3.72
CA PRO A 158 -6.19 13.15 3.77
C PRO A 158 -7.60 13.51 4.26
N THR A 159 -8.58 13.49 3.35
CA THR A 159 -9.98 13.75 3.69
C THR A 159 -10.64 12.48 4.22
N PRO A 160 -11.54 12.56 5.22
CA PRO A 160 -12.31 11.41 5.65
C PRO A 160 -13.07 10.80 4.45
N PRO A 161 -13.22 9.47 4.42
CA PRO A 161 -13.90 8.81 3.31
C PRO A 161 -15.33 9.32 3.18
N LEU A 162 -15.76 9.56 1.94
CA LEU A 162 -17.12 9.99 1.65
C LEU A 162 -18.11 8.94 2.18
N ARG A 163 -19.13 9.41 2.91
CA ARG A 163 -20.22 8.55 3.37
C ARG A 163 -21.19 8.36 2.22
N LEU A 164 -21.23 7.16 1.66
CA LEU A 164 -22.08 6.80 0.51
C LEU A 164 -23.50 6.38 0.93
N GLY A 165 -23.98 6.88 2.07
CA GLY A 165 -25.27 6.54 2.65
C GLY A 165 -25.20 6.09 4.11
N PRO A 166 -26.35 5.73 4.70
CA PRO A 166 -26.42 5.17 6.05
C PRO A 166 -25.61 3.89 6.14
N ARG A 167 -24.80 3.75 7.19
CA ARG A 167 -23.99 2.56 7.45
C ARG A 167 -24.40 1.98 8.80
N ARG A 168 -24.55 0.66 8.87
CA ARG A 168 -24.68 -0.07 10.13
C ARG A 168 -23.38 -0.83 10.37
N VAL A 169 -22.77 -0.63 11.53
CA VAL A 169 -21.65 -1.45 11.97
C VAL A 169 -22.22 -2.69 12.66
N VAL A 170 -21.73 -3.86 12.27
CA VAL A 170 -21.95 -5.11 13.00
C VAL A 170 -20.59 -5.53 13.54
N MET A 171 -20.48 -5.62 14.86
CA MET A 171 -19.28 -6.11 15.53
C MET A 171 -19.58 -7.49 16.10
N THR A 172 -18.70 -8.44 15.79
CA THR A 172 -18.74 -9.80 16.34
C THR A 172 -17.38 -10.06 16.98
N VAL A 173 -17.37 -10.56 18.22
CA VAL A 173 -16.14 -10.93 18.93
C VAL A 173 -16.05 -12.45 18.92
N GLY A 174 -14.92 -12.97 18.43
CA GLY A 174 -14.64 -14.40 18.40
C GLY A 174 -14.08 -14.93 19.71
N THR A 175 -13.98 -16.25 19.80
CA THR A 175 -13.31 -16.92 20.92
C THR A 175 -11.80 -16.64 20.87
N PRO A 176 -11.17 -16.24 21.99
CA PRO A 176 -9.73 -16.02 22.06
C PRO A 176 -8.94 -17.29 21.70
N LEU A 177 -7.85 -17.12 20.95
CA LEU A 177 -6.88 -18.18 20.68
C LEU A 177 -5.72 -18.07 21.70
N SER A 178 -5.48 -19.13 22.46
CA SER A 178 -4.33 -19.17 23.38
C SER A 178 -3.02 -19.31 22.62
N VAL A 179 -2.10 -18.37 22.84
CA VAL A 179 -0.73 -18.43 22.32
C VAL A 179 0.14 -19.31 23.23
N SER A 180 -0.15 -19.33 24.54
CA SER A 180 0.58 -20.11 25.53
C SER A 180 0.52 -21.61 25.26
N ASP A 181 -0.62 -22.10 24.78
CA ASP A 181 -0.84 -23.52 24.48
C ASP A 181 0.07 -24.01 23.34
N ARG A 182 0.63 -23.09 22.55
CA ARG A 182 1.50 -23.38 21.39
C ARG A 182 2.98 -23.16 21.70
N ALA A 183 3.34 -22.92 22.95
CA ALA A 183 4.71 -22.60 23.34
C ALA A 183 5.70 -23.72 22.98
N GLU A 184 5.32 -24.99 23.14
CA GLU A 184 6.18 -26.12 22.78
C GLU A 184 6.43 -26.21 21.27
N GLN A 185 5.37 -26.08 20.47
CA GLN A 185 5.46 -26.06 19.00
C GLN A 185 6.31 -24.88 18.51
N TYR A 186 6.17 -23.71 19.14
CA TYR A 186 6.97 -22.54 18.82
C TYR A 186 8.46 -22.75 19.10
N ARG A 187 8.81 -23.39 20.22
CA ARG A 187 10.21 -23.72 20.56
C ARG A 187 10.79 -24.73 19.60
N ALA A 188 10.01 -25.72 19.16
CA ALA A 188 10.45 -26.74 18.22
C ALA A 188 10.62 -26.18 16.80
N ASN A 189 9.61 -25.46 16.28
CA ASN A 189 9.65 -24.84 14.96
C ASN A 189 8.86 -23.53 14.94
N ARG A 190 9.55 -22.43 15.20
CA ARG A 190 8.98 -21.08 15.24
C ARG A 190 8.15 -20.75 14.00
N ARG A 191 8.66 -21.05 12.80
CA ARG A 191 8.05 -20.61 11.54
C ARG A 191 6.71 -21.31 11.32
N GLU A 192 6.69 -22.61 11.60
CA GLU A 192 5.49 -23.44 11.47
C GLU A 192 4.43 -23.09 12.52
N ALA A 193 4.81 -22.93 13.79
CA ALA A 193 3.89 -22.57 14.86
C ALA A 193 3.19 -21.21 14.61
N VAL A 194 3.95 -20.21 14.13
CA VAL A 194 3.38 -18.91 13.75
C VAL A 194 2.44 -19.07 12.56
N SER A 195 2.83 -19.81 11.52
CA SER A 195 1.98 -20.07 10.35
C SER A 195 0.65 -20.72 10.75
N GLN A 196 0.69 -21.74 11.61
CA GLN A 196 -0.51 -22.44 12.06
C GLN A 196 -1.41 -21.52 12.90
N LEU A 197 -0.85 -20.76 13.84
CA LEU A 197 -1.62 -19.80 14.63
C LEU A 197 -2.30 -18.76 13.74
N THR A 198 -1.61 -18.27 12.71
CA THR A 198 -2.21 -17.30 11.77
C THR A 198 -3.32 -17.91 10.91
N GLN A 199 -3.20 -19.19 10.52
CA GLN A 199 -4.25 -19.89 9.80
C GLN A 199 -5.49 -20.11 10.68
N ASP A 200 -5.29 -20.49 11.94
CA ASP A 200 -6.39 -20.71 12.89
C ASP A 200 -7.11 -19.38 13.19
N LEU A 201 -6.36 -18.28 13.31
CA LEU A 201 -6.93 -16.93 13.44
C LEU A 201 -7.75 -16.55 12.20
N GLN A 202 -7.23 -16.80 11.00
CA GLN A 202 -7.95 -16.54 9.75
C GLN A 202 -9.26 -17.31 9.70
N ALA A 203 -9.24 -18.62 9.94
CA ALA A 203 -10.43 -19.46 9.93
C ALA A 203 -11.46 -19.02 10.99
N ALA A 204 -11.00 -18.67 12.20
CA ALA A 204 -11.85 -18.15 13.24
C ALA A 204 -12.49 -16.81 12.82
N MET A 205 -11.74 -15.89 12.22
CA MET A 205 -12.26 -14.62 11.73
C MET A 205 -13.25 -14.80 10.58
N GLU A 206 -12.96 -15.66 9.61
CA GLU A 206 -13.85 -15.97 8.49
C GLU A 206 -15.18 -16.56 8.97
N GLY A 207 -15.16 -17.42 9.99
CA GLY A 207 -16.37 -17.97 10.61
C GLY A 207 -17.25 -16.94 11.33
N LEU A 208 -16.74 -15.75 11.66
CA LEU A 208 -17.52 -14.66 12.26
C LEU A 208 -18.21 -13.77 11.22
N ILE A 209 -17.81 -13.87 9.95
CA ILE A 209 -18.40 -13.12 8.84
C ILE A 209 -19.72 -13.82 8.46
N ARG A 210 -20.84 -13.14 8.69
CA ARG A 210 -22.19 -13.60 8.32
C ARG A 210 -22.59 -13.14 6.93
#